data_AF-M8E0J9-F1
#
_entry.id   AF-M8E0J9-F1
#
_cell.length_a   1.000
_cell.length_b   1.000
_cell.length_c   1.000
_cell.angle_alpha   90.00
_cell.angle_beta   90.00
_cell.angle_gamma   90.00
#
_symmetry.space_group_name_H-M   'P 1'
#
loop_
_entity.id
_entity.type
_entity.pdbx_description
1 polymer ?
#
loop_
_entity_poly.entity_id
_entity_poly.type
_entity_poly.pdbx_seq_one_letter_code
_entity_poly.pdbx_strand_id
1 'polypeptide(L)'
;MTRREFMDELDGLLRELPDKDRLDILADYTEHFLIGVDRGKSEQEIADSLGSPKVLAREILAGYRIHQAQSNASISNMTRAVLATVSLGFFNLVFVLGPFVGLIAVLIGLFAVALALLLTPIGLFLKYGIPGNADEQYLVLFSGMASFGLGGMLAIGLARLSRWLYRQFLRYLNFNVRMIRGK
;
A
#
# COMPACT_ATOMS: atom_id res chain seq x y z
N MET A 1 46.70 35.04 10.16
CA MET A 1 46.73 33.94 11.16
C MET A 1 47.62 32.82 10.63
N THR A 2 48.13 31.94 11.50
CA THR A 2 48.87 30.74 11.08
C THR A 2 47.91 29.64 10.61
N ARG A 3 48.42 28.65 9.85
CA ARG A 3 47.62 27.49 9.44
C ARG A 3 47.01 26.78 10.65
N ARG A 4 47.81 26.57 11.70
CA ARG A 4 47.37 25.86 12.90
C ARG A 4 46.19 26.57 13.57
N GLU A 5 46.30 27.89 13.76
CA GLU A 5 45.21 28.69 14.34
C GLU A 5 43.94 28.63 13.49
N PHE A 6 44.06 28.72 12.16
CA PHE A 6 42.93 28.62 11.25
C PHE A 6 42.21 27.28 11.37
N MET A 7 42.98 26.18 11.34
CA MET A 7 42.45 24.82 11.36
C MET A 7 41.85 24.45 12.72
N ASP A 8 42.47 24.86 13.83
CA ASP A 8 41.96 24.64 15.19
C ASP A 8 40.60 25.37 15.39
N GLU A 9 40.48 26.61 14.87
CA GLU A 9 39.22 27.35 14.92
C GLU A 9 38.15 26.72 14.02
N LEU A 10 38.51 26.30 12.80
CA LEU A 10 37.58 25.66 11.86
C LEU A 10 37.05 24.32 12.39
N ASP A 11 37.90 23.46 12.96
CA ASP A 11 37.47 22.18 13.56
C ASP A 11 36.48 22.42 14.72
N GLY A 12 36.78 23.38 15.59
CA GLY A 12 35.89 23.76 16.69
C GLY A 12 34.51 24.22 16.21
N LEU A 13 34.44 24.96 15.10
CA LEU A 13 33.21 25.46 14.51
C LEU A 13 32.41 24.38 13.75
N LEU A 14 33.07 23.32 13.26
CA LEU A 14 32.45 22.24 12.48
C LEU A 14 32.02 21.03 13.33
N ARG A 15 32.08 21.10 14.67
CA ARG A 15 31.71 20.01 15.59
C ARG A 15 30.28 19.48 15.44
N GLU A 16 29.38 20.24 14.83
CA GLU A 16 28.01 19.80 14.54
C GLU A 16 27.95 18.73 13.43
N LEU A 17 29.00 18.61 12.61
CA LEU A 17 29.09 17.61 11.56
C LEU A 17 29.52 16.24 12.11
N PRO A 18 29.09 15.14 11.47
CA PRO A 18 29.63 13.81 11.74
C PRO A 18 31.16 13.80 11.64
N ASP A 19 31.83 13.03 12.49
CA ASP A 19 33.30 13.02 12.57
C ASP A 19 33.97 12.77 11.23
N LYS A 20 33.40 11.86 10.42
CA LYS A 20 33.92 11.56 9.09
C LYS A 20 33.89 12.79 8.17
N ASP A 21 32.73 13.41 8.02
CA ASP A 21 32.55 14.56 7.13
C ASP A 21 33.40 15.76 7.60
N ARG A 22 33.50 15.95 8.91
CA ARG A 22 34.36 16.99 9.51
C ARG A 22 35.84 16.75 9.18
N LEU A 23 36.33 15.52 9.36
CA LEU A 23 37.72 15.16 9.08
C LEU A 23 38.05 15.28 7.59
N ASP A 24 37.13 14.88 6.71
CA ASP A 24 37.31 15.00 5.25
C ASP A 24 37.45 16.49 4.86
N ILE A 25 36.58 17.36 5.37
CA ILE A 25 36.65 18.81 5.12
C ILE A 25 37.98 19.40 5.63
N LEU A 26 38.41 19.03 6.84
CA LEU A 26 39.66 19.52 7.40
C LEU A 26 40.88 19.03 6.59
N ALA A 27 40.82 17.81 6.05
CA ALA A 27 41.87 17.29 5.18
C ALA A 27 41.97 18.11 3.88
N ASP A 28 40.86 18.44 3.24
CA ASP A 28 40.82 19.26 2.01
C ASP A 28 41.45 20.64 2.22
N TYR A 29 41.10 21.33 3.32
CA TYR A 29 41.70 22.63 3.62
C TYR A 29 43.18 22.51 4.03
N THR A 30 43.57 21.42 4.70
CA THR A 30 44.98 21.15 4.99
C THR A 30 45.80 21.01 3.71
N GLU A 31 45.28 20.24 2.73
CA GLU A 31 45.91 20.10 1.41
C GLU A 31 45.99 21.45 0.69
N HIS A 32 44.94 22.27 0.78
CA HIS A 32 44.93 23.60 0.18
C HIS A 32 46.03 24.53 0.76
N PHE A 33 46.29 24.45 2.06
CA PHE A 33 47.41 25.14 2.69
C PHE A 33 48.77 24.60 2.21
N LEU A 34 48.93 23.28 2.09
CA LEU A 34 50.18 22.66 1.61
C LEU A 34 50.50 23.08 0.17
N ILE A 35 49.51 23.06 -0.73
CA ILE A 35 49.67 23.49 -2.13
C ILE A 35 50.02 24.98 -2.19
N GLY A 36 49.42 25.82 -1.34
CA GLY A 36 49.73 27.24 -1.30
C GLY A 36 51.18 27.52 -0.90
N VAL A 37 51.69 26.78 0.10
CA VAL A 37 53.07 26.89 0.56
C VAL A 37 54.05 26.41 -0.51
N ASP A 38 53.75 25.30 -1.19
CA ASP A 38 54.56 24.78 -2.31
C ASP A 38 54.67 25.80 -3.47
N ARG A 39 53.61 26.60 -3.68
CA ARG A 39 53.59 27.71 -4.65
C ARG A 39 54.27 28.99 -4.15
N GLY A 40 54.95 28.94 -3.01
CA GLY A 40 55.69 30.06 -2.43
C GLY A 40 54.85 31.11 -1.71
N LYS A 41 53.57 30.83 -1.41
CA LYS A 41 52.75 31.72 -0.58
C LYS A 41 53.03 31.48 0.90
N SER A 42 52.92 32.53 1.71
CA SER A 42 52.93 32.40 3.16
C SER A 42 51.60 31.83 3.67
N GLU A 43 51.61 31.16 4.83
CA GLU A 43 50.38 30.68 5.48
C GLU A 43 49.36 31.81 5.72
N GLN A 44 49.85 33.02 6.00
CA GLN A 44 49.02 34.20 6.25
C GLN A 44 48.28 34.63 4.99
N GLU A 45 48.97 34.69 3.84
CA GLU A 45 48.33 35.01 2.56
C GLU A 45 47.28 33.96 2.15
N ILE A 46 47.52 32.69 2.47
CA ILE A 46 46.55 31.62 2.20
C ILE A 46 45.32 31.78 3.11
N ALA A 47 45.52 32.00 4.40
CA ALA A 47 44.43 32.24 5.34
C ALA A 47 43.61 33.48 4.97
N ASP A 48 44.27 34.57 4.58
CA ASP A 48 43.59 35.80 4.12
C ASP A 48 42.79 35.56 2.83
N SER A 49 43.28 34.69 1.94
CA SER A 49 42.55 34.30 0.72
C SER A 49 41.33 33.42 1.00
N LEU A 50 41.37 32.61 2.05
CA LEU A 50 40.25 31.78 2.52
C LEU A 50 39.24 32.58 3.35
N GLY A 51 39.65 33.74 3.89
CA GLY A 51 38.81 34.60 4.71
C GLY A 51 38.75 34.15 6.18
N SER A 52 37.65 34.47 6.87
CA SER A 52 37.51 34.12 8.29
C SER A 52 36.99 32.68 8.47
N PRO A 53 37.58 31.87 9.37
CA PRO A 53 37.10 30.52 9.69
C PRO A 53 35.61 30.47 10.06
N LYS A 54 35.12 31.51 10.75
CA LYS A 54 33.71 31.65 11.14
C LYS A 54 32.75 31.76 9.96
N VAL A 55 33.11 32.54 8.94
CA VAL A 55 32.28 32.70 7.74
C VAL A 55 32.29 31.42 6.92
N LEU A 56 33.47 30.82 6.75
CA LEU A 56 33.64 29.56 6.05
C LEU A 56 32.83 28.42 6.68
N ALA A 57 32.95 28.25 8.01
CA ALA A 57 32.19 27.24 8.75
C ALA A 57 30.67 27.43 8.60
N ARG A 58 30.19 28.68 8.62
CA ARG A 58 28.77 28.98 8.41
C ARG A 58 28.28 28.56 7.02
N GLU A 59 29.08 28.78 5.99
CA GLU A 59 28.75 28.39 4.62
C GLU A 59 28.68 26.87 4.47
N ILE A 60 29.69 26.16 5.00
CA ILE A 60 29.75 24.70 5.02
C ILE A 60 28.53 24.10 5.74
N LEU A 61 28.23 24.59 6.95
CA LEU A 61 27.08 24.12 7.74
C LEU A 61 25.75 24.44 7.07
N ALA A 62 25.62 25.59 6.41
CA ALA A 62 24.43 25.94 5.65
C ALA A 62 24.21 24.96 4.48
N GLY A 63 25.27 24.67 3.70
CA GLY A 63 25.22 23.69 2.61
C GLY A 63 24.83 22.29 3.10
N TYR A 64 25.43 21.83 4.21
CA TYR A 64 25.12 20.54 4.81
C TYR A 64 23.66 20.43 5.25
N ARG A 65 23.13 21.46 5.93
CA ARG A 65 21.73 21.50 6.38
C ARG A 65 20.74 21.47 5.21
N ILE A 66 21.04 22.17 4.11
CA ILE A 66 20.22 22.14 2.90
C ILE A 66 20.21 20.74 2.28
N HIS A 67 21.38 20.11 2.15
CA HIS A 67 21.49 18.76 1.62
C HIS A 67 20.73 17.73 2.47
N GLN A 68 20.84 17.84 3.79
CA GLN A 68 20.15 16.96 4.73
C GLN A 68 18.61 17.17 4.69
N ALA A 69 18.16 18.42 4.54
CA ALA A 69 16.74 18.72 4.38
C ALA A 69 16.17 18.13 3.07
N GLN A 70 16.93 18.18 1.97
CA GLN A 70 16.54 17.60 0.69
C GLN A 70 16.52 16.06 0.73
N SER A 71 17.49 15.42 1.38
CA SER A 71 17.57 13.94 1.43
C SER A 71 16.46 13.32 2.30
N ASN A 72 16.23 13.88 3.48
CA ASN A 72 15.23 13.38 4.43
C ASN A 72 13.79 13.57 3.93
N ALA A 73 13.51 14.68 3.24
CA ALA A 73 12.18 14.94 2.70
C ALA A 73 11.83 14.07 1.48
N SER A 74 12.81 13.57 0.72
CA SER A 74 12.53 12.88 -0.54
C SER A 74 12.30 11.37 -0.36
N ILE A 75 13.20 10.66 0.31
CA ILE A 75 13.16 9.19 0.37
C ILE A 75 12.12 8.67 1.37
N SER A 76 12.05 9.27 2.57
CA SER A 76 11.10 8.84 3.61
C SER A 76 9.64 9.16 3.24
N ASN A 77 9.41 10.27 2.55
CA ASN A 77 8.04 10.64 2.13
C ASN A 77 7.59 9.81 0.93
N MET A 78 8.50 9.51 -0.01
CA MET A 78 8.20 8.64 -1.14
C MET A 78 7.89 7.20 -0.70
N THR A 79 8.70 6.61 0.19
CA THR A 79 8.46 5.26 0.72
C THR A 79 7.17 5.17 1.52
N ARG A 80 6.85 6.19 2.35
CA ARG A 80 5.55 6.27 3.04
C ARG A 80 4.37 6.39 2.06
N ALA A 81 4.50 7.20 1.01
CA ALA A 81 3.45 7.33 -0.02
C ALA A 81 3.24 6.02 -0.80
N VAL A 82 4.32 5.33 -1.19
CA VAL A 82 4.27 4.02 -1.84
C VAL A 82 3.63 2.99 -0.90
N LEU A 83 4.09 2.90 0.35
CA LEU A 83 3.54 1.97 1.34
C LEU A 83 2.06 2.25 1.59
N ALA A 84 1.65 3.52 1.72
CA ALA A 84 0.26 3.89 1.91
C ALA A 84 -0.60 3.50 0.70
N THR A 85 -0.09 3.72 -0.52
CA THR A 85 -0.80 3.36 -1.76
C THR A 85 -0.96 1.85 -1.91
N VAL A 86 0.12 1.09 -1.69
CA VAL A 86 0.11 -0.37 -1.72
C VAL A 86 -0.79 -0.93 -0.62
N SER A 87 -0.69 -0.40 0.60
CA SER A 87 -1.51 -0.83 1.74
C SER A 87 -2.98 -0.53 1.51
N LEU A 88 -3.33 0.65 0.96
CA LEU A 88 -4.71 1.00 0.64
C LEU A 88 -5.28 0.08 -0.46
N GLY A 89 -4.48 -0.22 -1.49
CA GLY A 89 -4.85 -1.17 -2.54
C GLY A 89 -5.08 -2.58 -2.00
N PHE A 90 -4.14 -3.10 -1.19
CA PHE A 90 -4.25 -4.41 -0.57
C PHE A 90 -5.41 -4.49 0.43
N PHE A 91 -5.61 -3.45 1.24
CA PHE A 91 -6.74 -3.34 2.16
C PHE A 91 -8.06 -3.39 1.40
N ASN A 92 -8.19 -2.65 0.30
CA ASN A 92 -9.39 -2.70 -0.54
C ASN A 92 -9.61 -4.09 -1.16
N LEU A 93 -8.54 -4.76 -1.60
CA LEU A 93 -8.63 -6.12 -2.12
C LEU A 93 -9.17 -7.10 -1.07
N VAL A 94 -8.59 -7.12 0.12
CA VAL A 94 -8.96 -8.09 1.16
C VAL A 94 -10.32 -7.77 1.77
N PHE A 95 -10.57 -6.52 2.14
CA PHE A 95 -11.77 -6.14 2.90
C PHE A 95 -12.99 -5.82 2.05
N VAL A 96 -12.81 -5.44 0.78
CA VAL A 96 -13.93 -5.14 -0.12
C VAL A 96 -14.12 -6.26 -1.13
N LEU A 97 -13.08 -6.60 -1.91
CA LEU A 97 -13.21 -7.62 -2.94
C LEU A 97 -13.38 -9.03 -2.35
N GLY A 98 -12.67 -9.36 -1.27
CA GLY A 98 -12.76 -10.68 -0.61
C GLY A 98 -14.19 -11.06 -0.22
N PRO A 99 -14.88 -10.29 0.65
CA PRO A 99 -16.28 -10.54 1.00
C PRO A 99 -17.22 -10.50 -0.20
N PHE A 100 -16.95 -9.65 -1.20
CA PHE A 100 -17.76 -9.59 -2.42
C PHE A 100 -17.69 -10.90 -3.21
N VAL A 101 -16.49 -11.44 -3.44
CA VAL A 101 -16.30 -12.73 -4.11
C VAL A 101 -16.93 -13.85 -3.29
N GLY A 102 -16.77 -13.83 -1.96
CA GLY A 102 -17.42 -14.78 -1.06
C GLY A 102 -18.94 -14.76 -1.18
N LEU A 103 -19.55 -13.59 -1.23
CA LEU A 103 -20.99 -13.43 -1.42
C LEU A 103 -21.46 -14.02 -2.77
N ILE A 104 -20.72 -13.76 -3.86
CA ILE A 104 -21.03 -14.32 -5.17
C ILE A 104 -20.92 -15.86 -5.16
N ALA A 105 -19.87 -16.40 -4.54
CA ALA A 105 -19.68 -17.85 -4.41
C ALA A 105 -20.84 -18.50 -3.64
N VAL A 106 -21.26 -17.89 -2.53
CA VAL A 106 -22.43 -18.34 -1.75
C VAL A 106 -23.70 -18.32 -2.60
N LEU A 107 -23.95 -17.24 -3.36
CA LEU A 107 -25.11 -17.18 -4.25
C LEU A 107 -25.10 -18.28 -5.30
N ILE A 108 -23.95 -18.51 -5.95
CA ILE A 108 -23.79 -19.58 -6.94
C ILE A 108 -24.08 -20.95 -6.30
N GLY A 109 -23.53 -21.20 -5.11
CA GLY A 109 -23.78 -22.44 -4.36
C GLY A 109 -25.26 -22.63 -4.03
N LEU A 110 -25.95 -21.59 -3.57
CA LEU A 110 -27.37 -21.66 -3.28
C LEU A 110 -28.22 -21.89 -4.54
N PHE A 111 -27.86 -21.28 -5.68
CA PHE A 111 -28.50 -21.57 -6.96
C PHE A 111 -28.25 -23.01 -7.42
N ALA A 112 -27.06 -23.55 -7.21
CA ALA A 112 -26.77 -24.95 -7.51
C ALA A 112 -27.60 -25.91 -6.64
N VAL A 113 -27.77 -25.61 -5.35
CA VAL A 113 -28.66 -26.36 -4.44
C VAL A 113 -30.12 -26.28 -4.92
N ALA A 114 -30.60 -25.09 -5.27
CA ALA A 114 -31.95 -24.92 -5.80
C ALA A 114 -32.16 -25.74 -7.09
N LEU A 115 -31.19 -25.71 -8.00
CA LEU A 115 -31.23 -26.50 -9.22
C LEU A 115 -31.20 -28.00 -8.94
N ALA A 116 -30.36 -28.46 -8.02
CA ALA A 116 -30.30 -29.86 -7.62
C ALA A 116 -31.66 -30.34 -7.07
N LEU A 117 -32.28 -29.57 -6.19
CA LEU A 117 -33.61 -29.86 -5.63
C LEU A 117 -34.71 -29.93 -6.71
N LEU A 118 -34.65 -29.04 -7.70
CA LEU A 118 -35.56 -29.03 -8.85
C LEU A 118 -35.37 -30.24 -9.77
N LEU A 119 -34.14 -30.76 -9.87
CA LEU A 119 -33.82 -31.94 -10.68
C LEU A 119 -34.02 -33.26 -9.94
N THR A 120 -34.10 -33.24 -8.60
CA THR A 120 -34.33 -34.43 -7.77
C THR A 120 -35.49 -35.31 -8.24
N PRO A 121 -36.68 -34.81 -8.64
CA PRO A 121 -37.76 -35.67 -9.11
C PRO A 121 -37.37 -36.49 -10.35
N ILE A 122 -36.60 -35.91 -11.27
CA ILE A 122 -36.08 -36.59 -12.46
C ILE A 122 -35.10 -37.67 -12.03
N GLY A 123 -34.18 -37.36 -11.11
CA GLY A 123 -33.22 -38.33 -10.58
C GLY A 123 -33.89 -39.51 -9.87
N LEU A 124 -34.93 -39.25 -9.09
CA LEU A 124 -35.73 -40.29 -8.42
C LEU A 124 -36.44 -41.19 -9.45
N PHE A 125 -37.05 -40.59 -10.47
CA PHE A 125 -37.71 -41.32 -11.55
C PHE A 125 -36.73 -42.20 -12.34
N LEU A 126 -35.54 -41.69 -12.67
CA LEU A 126 -34.51 -42.46 -13.37
C LEU A 126 -33.97 -43.63 -12.54
N LYS A 127 -33.88 -43.47 -11.22
CA LYS A 127 -33.34 -44.52 -10.32
C LYS A 127 -34.36 -45.62 -10.04
N TYR A 128 -35.61 -45.26 -9.76
CA TYR A 128 -36.62 -46.19 -9.25
C TYR A 128 -37.73 -46.52 -10.25
N GLY A 129 -37.84 -45.77 -11.35
CA GLY A 129 -38.95 -45.92 -12.29
C GLY A 129 -40.31 -45.72 -11.61
N ILE A 130 -41.25 -46.62 -11.87
CA ILE A 130 -42.51 -46.73 -11.13
C ILE A 130 -42.37 -47.92 -10.17
N PRO A 131 -42.19 -47.69 -8.85
CA PRO A 131 -42.07 -48.79 -7.88
C PRO A 131 -43.32 -49.66 -7.86
N GLY A 132 -43.18 -50.96 -7.65
CA GLY A 132 -44.32 -51.88 -7.53
C GLY A 132 -45.01 -51.83 -6.15
N ASN A 133 -44.28 -51.39 -5.12
CA ASN A 133 -44.75 -51.32 -3.74
C ASN A 133 -45.42 -49.96 -3.47
N ALA A 134 -46.61 -49.96 -2.86
CA ALA A 134 -47.35 -48.73 -2.56
C ALA A 134 -46.56 -47.77 -1.65
N ASP A 135 -45.89 -48.30 -0.63
CA ASP A 135 -45.09 -47.49 0.30
C ASP A 135 -43.94 -46.74 -0.40
N GLU A 136 -43.26 -47.41 -1.34
CA GLU A 136 -42.17 -46.81 -2.13
C GLU A 136 -42.70 -45.76 -3.11
N GLN A 137 -43.88 -46.00 -3.72
CA GLN A 137 -44.55 -45.04 -4.59
C GLN A 137 -44.86 -43.74 -3.84
N TYR A 138 -45.44 -43.83 -2.64
CA TYR A 138 -45.76 -42.66 -1.83
C TYR A 138 -44.51 -41.89 -1.42
N LEU A 139 -43.44 -42.59 -1.04
CA LEU A 139 -42.17 -41.96 -0.67
C LEU A 139 -41.54 -41.21 -1.85
N VAL A 140 -41.45 -41.84 -3.03
CA VAL A 140 -40.88 -41.22 -4.24
C VAL A 140 -41.71 -40.00 -4.67
N LEU A 141 -43.04 -40.11 -4.66
CA LEU A 141 -43.93 -39.00 -5.03
C LEU A 141 -43.79 -37.83 -4.04
N PHE A 142 -43.91 -38.11 -2.73
CA PHE A 142 -43.85 -37.08 -1.70
C PHE A 142 -42.49 -36.38 -1.66
N SER A 143 -41.39 -37.14 -1.72
CA SER A 143 -40.03 -36.58 -1.72
C SER A 143 -39.75 -35.76 -2.97
N GLY A 144 -40.20 -36.20 -4.16
CA GLY A 144 -40.08 -35.43 -5.40
C GLY A 144 -40.88 -34.13 -5.37
N MET A 145 -42.14 -34.17 -4.92
CA MET A 145 -42.95 -32.96 -4.78
C MET A 145 -42.36 -31.99 -3.75
N ALA A 146 -41.90 -32.50 -2.61
CA ALA A 146 -41.27 -31.70 -1.56
C ALA A 146 -39.97 -31.05 -2.06
N SER A 147 -39.08 -31.80 -2.72
CA SER A 147 -37.82 -31.26 -3.24
C SER A 147 -38.06 -30.22 -4.33
N PHE A 148 -38.99 -30.48 -5.26
CA PHE A 148 -39.32 -29.53 -6.32
C PHE A 148 -39.93 -28.25 -5.77
N GLY A 149 -40.86 -28.36 -4.82
CA GLY A 149 -41.48 -27.22 -4.14
C GLY A 149 -40.45 -26.37 -3.41
N LEU A 150 -39.60 -26.99 -2.58
CA LEU A 150 -38.53 -26.30 -1.86
C LEU A 150 -37.51 -25.67 -2.82
N GLY A 151 -37.10 -26.39 -3.87
CA GLY A 151 -36.19 -25.89 -4.90
C GLY A 151 -36.76 -24.67 -5.63
N GLY A 152 -38.05 -24.69 -5.97
CA GLY A 152 -38.75 -23.57 -6.59
C GLY A 152 -38.85 -22.34 -5.68
N MET A 153 -39.25 -22.53 -4.43
CA MET A 153 -39.31 -21.45 -3.43
C MET A 153 -37.92 -20.83 -3.21
N LEU A 154 -36.89 -21.66 -3.09
CA LEU A 154 -35.51 -21.21 -2.94
C LEU A 154 -35.04 -20.43 -4.19
N ALA A 155 -35.30 -20.93 -5.39
CA ALA A 155 -34.93 -20.25 -6.64
C ALA A 155 -35.58 -18.87 -6.77
N ILE A 156 -36.89 -18.76 -6.47
CA ILE A 156 -37.60 -17.47 -6.49
C ILE A 156 -37.04 -16.52 -5.42
N GLY A 157 -36.79 -17.02 -4.21
CA GLY A 157 -36.15 -16.28 -3.13
C GLY A 157 -34.79 -15.73 -3.53
N LEU A 158 -33.92 -16.57 -4.11
CA LEU A 158 -32.59 -16.20 -4.59
C LEU A 158 -32.64 -15.21 -5.75
N ALA A 159 -33.59 -15.34 -6.68
CA ALA A 159 -33.78 -14.38 -7.77
C ALA A 159 -34.16 -13.00 -7.23
N ARG A 160 -35.04 -12.93 -6.22
CA ARG A 160 -35.44 -11.67 -5.57
C ARG A 160 -34.29 -11.07 -4.77
N LEU A 161 -33.55 -11.90 -4.03
CA LEU A 161 -32.35 -11.50 -3.28
C LEU A 161 -31.28 -10.93 -4.22
N SER A 162 -31.01 -11.60 -5.34
CA SER A 162 -30.02 -11.17 -6.34
C SER A 162 -30.37 -9.80 -6.94
N ARG A 163 -31.66 -9.58 -7.28
CA ARG A 163 -32.14 -8.26 -7.73
C ARG A 163 -32.01 -7.19 -6.65
N TRP A 164 -32.24 -7.54 -5.39
CA TRP A 164 -32.06 -6.61 -4.27
C TRP A 164 -30.59 -6.25 -4.08
N LEU A 165 -29.69 -7.23 -4.07
CA LEU A 165 -28.23 -7.04 -3.96
C LEU A 165 -27.70 -6.18 -5.12
N TYR A 166 -28.13 -6.45 -6.35
CA TYR A 166 -27.75 -5.65 -7.52
C TYR A 166 -28.15 -4.17 -7.35
N ARG A 167 -29.35 -3.90 -6.83
CA ARG A 167 -29.79 -2.52 -6.54
C ARG A 167 -28.95 -1.88 -5.43
N GLN A 168 -28.59 -2.61 -4.38
CA GLN A 168 -27.69 -2.06 -3.35
C GLN A 168 -26.30 -1.76 -3.92
N PHE A 169 -25.78 -2.63 -4.78
CA PHE A 169 -24.50 -2.41 -5.46
C PHE A 169 -24.52 -1.15 -6.33
N LEU A 170 -25.57 -0.96 -7.15
CA LEU A 170 -25.73 0.27 -7.94
C LEU A 170 -25.84 1.53 -7.05
N ARG A 171 -26.54 1.44 -5.91
CA ARG A 171 -26.62 2.54 -4.94
C ARG A 171 -25.26 2.88 -4.35
N TYR A 172 -24.47 1.86 -4.00
CA TYR A 172 -23.11 2.02 -3.49
C TYR A 172 -22.19 2.65 -4.53
N LEU A 173 -22.23 2.19 -5.79
CA LEU A 173 -21.46 2.80 -6.87
C LEU A 173 -21.84 4.28 -7.07
N ASN A 174 -23.13 4.56 -7.13
CA ASN A 174 -23.63 5.93 -7.27
C ASN A 174 -23.28 6.80 -6.05
N PHE A 175 -23.21 6.25 -4.85
CA PHE A 175 -22.74 6.95 -3.66
C PHE A 175 -21.25 7.31 -3.79
N ASN A 176 -20.40 6.36 -4.16
CA ASN A 176 -18.96 6.62 -4.35
C ASN A 176 -18.71 7.65 -5.46
N VAL A 177 -19.40 7.53 -6.60
CA VAL A 177 -19.27 8.49 -7.70
C VAL A 177 -19.72 9.90 -7.27
N ARG A 178 -20.77 10.03 -6.46
CA ARG A 178 -21.21 11.33 -5.92
C ARG A 178 -20.18 11.94 -4.97
N MET A 179 -19.64 11.13 -4.06
CA MET A 179 -18.58 11.55 -3.14
C MET A 179 -17.34 12.06 -3.88
N ILE A 180 -16.89 11.34 -4.92
CA ILE A 180 -15.74 11.75 -5.74
C ILE A 180 -16.03 13.04 -6.53
N ARG A 181 -17.27 13.23 -6.98
CA ARG A 181 -17.71 14.43 -7.71
C ARG A 181 -18.04 15.63 -6.79
N GLY A 182 -17.94 15.49 -5.47
CA GLY A 182 -18.15 16.56 -4.51
C GLY A 182 -19.57 17.15 -4.48
N LYS A 183 -20.59 16.35 -4.84
CA LYS A 183 -22.01 16.72 -4.76
C LYS A 183 -22.78 15.85 -3.78
#